data_AF-A0A1G9KYD5-F1
#
_entry.id   AF-A0A1G9KYD5-F1
#
_cell.length_a   1.000
_cell.length_b   1.000
_cell.length_c   1.000
_cell.angle_alpha   90.00
_cell.angle_beta   90.00
_cell.angle_gamma   90.00
#
_symmetry.space_group_name_H-M   'P 1'
#
loop_
_entity.id
_entity.type
_entity.pdbx_description
1 polymer ?
#
loop_
_entity_poly.entity_id
_entity_poly.type
_entity_poly.pdbx_seq_one_letter_code
_entity_poly.pdbx_strand_id
1 'polypeptide(L)'
;MAKLVLDLHDIFNKGDQIEKALRDVIQEAVDKRIDLVEIIPGKGSGQLKKKVLRFLDQKEVKALYHRVDKDSKNFGRLFVHFRFEQSQHKDKRRKR
;
A
#
# COMPACT_ATOMS: atom_id res chain seq x y z
N MET A 1 13.48 6.54 -2.70
CA MET A 1 12.66 5.41 -2.25
C MET A 1 11.74 5.01 -3.38
N ALA A 2 11.70 3.72 -3.72
CA ALA A 2 10.70 3.23 -4.68
C ALA A 2 9.31 3.31 -4.05
N LYS A 3 8.28 3.60 -4.85
CA LYS A 3 6.88 3.54 -4.44
C LYS A 3 6.07 2.85 -5.52
N LEU A 4 5.06 2.07 -5.12
CA LEU A 4 4.03 1.60 -6.03
C LEU A 4 2.82 2.52 -5.95
N VAL A 5 2.13 2.69 -7.07
CA VAL A 5 0.89 3.46 -7.15
C VAL A 5 -0.18 2.57 -7.75
N LEU A 6 -1.31 2.44 -7.06
CA LEU A 6 -2.50 1.75 -7.56
C LEU A 6 -3.62 2.76 -7.73
N ASP A 7 -4.03 3.00 -8.98
CA ASP A 7 -5.24 3.76 -9.29
C ASP A 7 -6.44 2.83 -9.40
N LEU A 8 -7.47 3.09 -8.59
CA LEU A 8 -8.70 2.31 -8.58
C LEU A 8 -9.86 3.04 -9.26
N HIS A 9 -9.67 4.27 -9.75
CA HIS A 9 -10.73 5.01 -10.43
C HIS A 9 -11.25 4.27 -11.65
N ASP A 10 -10.39 3.61 -12.43
CA ASP A 10 -10.81 2.97 -13.68
C ASP A 10 -11.63 1.69 -13.46
N ILE A 11 -11.46 1.03 -12.31
CA ILE A 11 -12.12 -0.24 -11.97
C ILE A 11 -13.16 -0.10 -10.85
N PHE A 12 -13.60 1.13 -10.55
CA PHE A 12 -14.46 1.45 -9.42
C PHE A 12 -15.77 0.63 -9.37
N ASN A 13 -16.30 0.22 -10.52
CA ASN A 13 -17.55 -0.53 -10.68
C ASN A 13 -17.35 -2.05 -10.72
N LYS A 14 -16.11 -2.55 -10.70
CA LYS A 14 -15.79 -3.99 -10.78
C LYS A 14 -15.27 -4.48 -9.42
N GLY A 15 -16.22 -4.86 -8.56
CA GLY A 15 -15.97 -5.25 -7.18
C GLY A 15 -14.82 -6.25 -7.00
N ASP A 16 -14.81 -7.33 -7.78
CA ASP A 16 -13.82 -8.40 -7.67
C ASP A 16 -12.44 -7.98 -8.17
N GLN A 17 -12.40 -7.11 -9.18
CA GLN A 17 -11.14 -6.59 -9.73
C GLN A 17 -10.43 -5.67 -8.74
N ILE A 18 -11.18 -4.91 -7.93
CA ILE A 18 -10.61 -4.06 -6.88
C ILE A 18 -9.86 -4.91 -5.85
N GLU A 19 -10.47 -5.98 -5.34
CA GLU A 19 -9.83 -6.83 -4.32
C GLU A 19 -8.63 -7.58 -4.89
N LYS A 20 -8.72 -8.04 -6.14
CA LYS A 20 -7.58 -8.66 -6.83
C LYS A 20 -6.43 -7.66 -6.98
N ALA A 21 -6.68 -6.47 -7.50
CA ALA A 21 -5.65 -5.44 -7.70
C ALA A 21 -5.01 -5.00 -6.37
N LEU A 22 -5.80 -4.91 -5.29
CA LEU A 22 -5.30 -4.63 -3.95
C LEU A 22 -4.39 -5.76 -3.44
N ARG A 23 -4.76 -7.03 -3.61
CA ARG A 23 -3.87 -8.15 -3.25
C ARG A 23 -2.58 -8.12 -4.06
N ASP A 24 -2.70 -7.95 -5.37
CA ASP A 24 -1.57 -7.96 -6.30
C ASP A 24 -0.54 -6.88 -5.92
N VAL A 25 -0.97 -5.63 -5.68
CA VAL A 25 -0.03 -4.54 -5.33
C VAL A 25 0.62 -4.71 -3.96
N ILE A 26 -0.11 -5.27 -2.98
CA ILE A 26 0.42 -5.50 -1.64
C ILE A 26 1.46 -6.62 -1.70
N GLN A 27 1.16 -7.71 -2.41
CA GLN A 27 2.09 -8.82 -2.59
C GLN A 27 3.34 -8.36 -3.35
N GLU A 28 3.17 -7.58 -4.42
CA GLU A 28 4.29 -7.01 -5.17
C GLU A 28 5.18 -6.14 -4.27
N ALA A 29 4.59 -5.34 -3.39
CA ALA A 29 5.34 -4.51 -2.44
C ALA A 29 6.16 -5.38 -1.46
N VAL A 30 5.59 -6.49 -0.99
CA VAL A 30 6.29 -7.45 -0.12
C VAL A 30 7.43 -8.14 -0.86
N ASP A 31 7.16 -8.66 -2.06
CA ASP A 31 8.11 -9.42 -2.86
C ASP A 31 9.31 -8.55 -3.28
N LYS A 32 9.03 -7.30 -3.70
CA LYS A 32 10.05 -6.34 -4.12
C LYS A 32 10.63 -5.51 -2.97
N ARG A 33 10.17 -5.73 -1.74
CA ARG A 33 10.53 -4.96 -0.54
C ARG A 33 10.39 -3.44 -0.75
N ILE A 34 9.24 -3.01 -1.26
CA ILE A 34 8.93 -1.59 -1.50
C ILE A 34 8.26 -1.01 -0.27
N ASP A 35 8.91 -0.04 0.36
CA ASP A 35 8.48 0.53 1.65
C ASP A 35 7.12 1.26 1.62
N LEU A 36 6.63 1.67 0.44
CA LEU A 36 5.45 2.52 0.30
C LEU A 36 4.57 2.13 -0.90
N VAL A 37 3.28 1.95 -0.63
CA VAL A 37 2.22 1.82 -1.65
C VAL A 37 1.24 2.99 -1.50
N GLU A 38 1.02 3.73 -2.59
CA GLU A 38 0.02 4.78 -2.72
C GLU A 38 -1.22 4.20 -3.42
N ILE A 39 -2.37 4.20 -2.74
CA ILE A 39 -3.64 3.72 -3.28
C ILE A 39 -4.53 4.95 -3.52
N ILE A 40 -5.06 5.06 -4.75
CA ILE A 40 -5.92 6.15 -5.20
C ILE A 40 -7.34 5.61 -5.42
N PRO A 41 -8.16 5.50 -4.37
CA PRO A 41 -9.57 5.13 -4.49
C PRO A 41 -10.46 6.27 -5.00
N GLY A 42 -9.96 7.51 -5.03
CA GLY A 42 -10.72 8.66 -5.53
C GLY A 42 -11.53 9.45 -4.51
N LYS A 43 -12.07 10.59 -4.96
CA LYS A 43 -12.76 11.60 -4.12
C LYS A 43 -14.29 11.48 -4.08
N GLY A 44 -14.88 10.45 -4.70
CA GLY A 44 -16.33 10.29 -4.83
C GLY A 44 -17.08 10.09 -3.50
N SER A 45 -18.15 9.29 -3.51
CA SER A 45 -19.00 9.03 -2.33
C SER A 45 -18.29 8.38 -1.12
N GLY A 46 -17.00 8.05 -1.24
CA GLY A 46 -16.20 7.41 -0.20
C GLY A 46 -16.45 5.91 -0.05
N GLN A 47 -17.36 5.32 -0.81
CA GLN A 47 -17.64 3.88 -0.77
C GLN A 47 -16.40 3.06 -1.16
N LEU A 48 -15.70 3.45 -2.23
CA LEU A 48 -14.48 2.76 -2.66
C LEU A 48 -13.39 2.84 -1.59
N LYS A 49 -13.20 4.01 -0.98
CA LYS A 49 -12.28 4.20 0.16
C LYS A 49 -12.64 3.29 1.34
N LYS A 50 -13.93 3.17 1.69
CA LYS A 50 -14.39 2.24 2.75
C LYS A 50 -14.06 0.79 2.41
N LYS A 51 -14.26 0.38 1.14
CA LYS A 51 -13.93 -0.98 0.68
C LYS A 51 -12.43 -1.26 0.78
N VAL A 52 -11.58 -0.32 0.36
CA VAL A 52 -10.12 -0.43 0.49
C VAL A 52 -9.71 -0.57 1.97
N LEU A 53 -10.24 0.28 2.85
CA LEU A 53 -9.92 0.20 4.28
C LEU A 53 -10.38 -1.13 4.91
N ARG A 54 -11.55 -1.65 4.51
CA ARG A 54 -12.03 -2.97 4.96
C ARG A 54 -11.14 -4.11 4.48
N PHE A 55 -10.62 -4.02 3.26
CA PHE A 55 -9.64 -4.98 2.75
C PHE A 55 -8.33 -4.95 3.55
N LEU A 56 -7.79 -3.75 3.79
CA LEU A 56 -6.55 -3.59 4.55
C LEU A 56 -6.66 -4.09 6.00
N ASP A 57 -7.85 -4.01 6.61
CA ASP A 57 -8.08 -4.48 7.98
C ASP A 57 -8.25 -6.01 8.11
N GLN A 58 -8.26 -6.76 6.99
CA GLN A 58 -8.23 -8.23 7.02
C GLN A 58 -6.96 -8.70 7.73
N LYS A 59 -7.09 -9.70 8.61
CA LYS A 59 -5.99 -10.13 9.49
C LYS A 59 -4.74 -10.54 8.70
N GLU A 60 -4.92 -11.26 7.60
CA GLU A 60 -3.82 -11.69 6.74
C GLU A 60 -3.12 -10.52 6.05
N VAL A 61 -3.86 -9.48 5.64
CA VAL A 61 -3.31 -8.30 4.95
C VAL A 61 -2.62 -7.37 5.95
N LYS A 62 -3.26 -7.14 7.10
CA LYS A 62 -2.76 -6.28 8.17
C LYS A 62 -1.42 -6.75 8.74
N ALA A 63 -1.15 -8.05 8.71
CA ALA A 63 0.12 -8.62 9.12
C ALA A 63 1.28 -8.27 8.18
N LEU A 64 1.01 -7.85 6.94
CA LEU A 64 2.03 -7.59 5.91
C LEU A 64 2.61 -6.18 5.98
N TYR A 65 1.91 -5.22 6.58
CA TYR A 65 2.32 -3.81 6.61
C TYR A 65 2.39 -3.27 8.04
N HIS A 66 3.03 -2.12 8.21
CA HIS A 66 3.22 -1.49 9.52
C HIS A 66 2.12 -0.47 9.87
N ARG A 67 1.79 0.43 8.94
CA ARG A 67 0.73 1.43 9.16
C ARG A 67 0.06 1.87 7.86
N VAL A 68 -1.11 2.48 8.01
CA VAL A 68 -1.86 3.13 6.92
C VAL A 68 -2.07 4.59 7.25
N ASP A 69 -1.56 5.48 6.40
CA ASP A 69 -1.72 6.93 6.54
C ASP A 69 -2.81 7.41 5.58
N LYS A 70 -3.78 8.17 6.12
CA LYS A 70 -4.84 8.80 5.34
C LYS A 70 -4.40 10.22 5.01
N ASP A 71 -4.39 10.58 3.73
CA ASP A 71 -4.02 11.94 3.34
C ASP A 71 -5.09 12.93 3.82
N SER A 72 -4.68 13.87 4.68
CA SER A 72 -5.52 14.91 5.25
C SER A 72 -5.78 16.08 4.30
N LYS A 73 -4.97 16.24 3.25
CA LYS A 73 -5.10 17.29 2.22
C LYS A 73 -5.76 16.76 0.95
N ASN A 74 -5.53 15.49 0.61
CA ASN A 74 -6.14 14.83 -0.53
C ASN A 74 -6.86 13.54 -0.12
N PHE A 75 -8.10 13.68 0.36
CA PHE A 75 -8.90 12.57 0.87
C PHE A 75 -9.10 11.39 -0.08
N GLY A 76 -8.81 11.55 -1.38
CA GLY A 76 -8.82 10.50 -2.39
C GLY A 76 -7.58 9.61 -2.43
N ARG A 77 -6.67 9.71 -1.44
CA ARG A 77 -5.44 8.93 -1.34
C ARG A 77 -5.29 8.22 0.01
N LEU A 78 -4.63 7.08 -0.03
CA LEU A 78 -4.22 6.27 1.11
C LEU A 78 -2.78 5.82 0.90
N PHE A 79 -2.00 5.80 1.97
CA PHE A 79 -0.62 5.34 1.94
C PHE A 79 -0.46 4.14 2.86
N VAL A 80 0.09 3.04 2.33
CA VAL A 80 0.38 1.83 3.10
C VAL A 80 1.89 1.75 3.25
N HIS A 81 2.36 1.77 4.50
CA HIS A 81 3.77 1.74 4.85
C HIS A 81 4.17 0.34 5.28
N PHE A 82 5.21 -0.18 4.64
CA PHE A 82 5.81 -1.46 4.96
C PHE A 82 7.09 -1.22 5.75
N ARG A 83 7.41 -2.16 6.64
CA ARG A 83 8.69 -2.17 7.36
C ARG A 83 9.42 -3.45 7.01
N PHE A 84 10.28 -3.38 6.01
CA PHE A 84 11.26 -4.43 5.79
C PHE A 84 12.44 -4.13 6.71
N GLU A 85 12.88 -5.10 7.50
CA GLU A 85 14.15 -4.94 8.19
C GLU A 85 15.20 -4.72 7.11
N GLN A 86 15.73 -3.50 7.07
CA GLN A 86 16.86 -3.20 6.22
C GLN A 86 18.00 -4.06 6.75
N SER A 87 18.23 -5.21 6.12
CA SER A 87 19.50 -5.90 6.17
C SER A 87 20.49 -5.01 5.43
N GLN A 88 20.80 -3.85 6.01
CA GLN A 88 21.92 -3.03 5.62
C GLN A 88 23.12 -3.96 5.71
N HIS A 89 23.72 -4.24 4.57
CA HIS A 89 25.13 -4.59 4.52
C HIS A 89 25.84 -3.56 5.40
N LYS A 90 26.31 -3.99 6.58
CA LYS A 90 27.33 -3.27 7.33
C LYS A 90 28.52 -3.17 6.40
N ASP A 91 28.59 -2.09 5.64
CA ASP A 91 29.77 -1.73 4.86
C ASP A 91 30.89 -1.52 5.87
N LYS A 92 31.69 -2.56 6.07
CA LYS A 92 32.87 -2.58 6.93
C LYS A 92 33.93 -1.68 6.31
N ARG A 93 33.73 -0.36 6.33
CA ARG A 93 34.84 0.57 6.21
C ARG A 93 35.48 0.78 7.58
N ARG A 94 36.18 -0.28 8.01
CA ARG A 94 37.43 -0.11 8.76
C ARG A 94 38.40 0.63 7.81
N LYS A 95 38.50 1.95 7.94
CA LYS A 95 39.71 2.72 7.67
C LYS A 95 40.16 3.16 9.07
N ARG A 96 41.08 2.42 9.67
CA ARG A 96 42.52 2.71 9.73
C ARG A 96 42.76 4.10 10.28
#